data_AF-A0A3A8WYG9-F1
#
_entry.id   AF-A0A3A8WYG9-F1
#
_cell.length_a   1.000
_cell.length_b   1.000
_cell.length_c   1.000
_cell.angle_alpha   90.00
_cell.angle_beta   90.00
_cell.angle_gamma   90.00
#
_symmetry.space_group_name_H-M   'P 1'
#
loop_
_entity.id
_entity.type
_entity.pdbx_description
1 polymer ?
#
loop_
_entity_poly.entity_id
_entity_poly.type
_entity_poly.pdbx_seq_one_letter_code
_entity_poly.pdbx_strand_id
1 'polypeptide(L)'
;MKKMVLVLGMHRSATSLTTELLSSYGLYLGEKEELCKPNQNNQRGYFENRSAVWLNNKILYEHGMHWASLNEDIINKIETRYTSDVNAILQQMIGKARDGQVLLLKDPRMCITEPVWKRQMEELGIEEHIVMVFRHPYEVAKSIEVRNHIDFSYALKIWFYNNFSALCRMAECNTSALVLNHDNYFMEYEEQIGKIETFLGWQGSNSAADEIIDVTLRHNNAKEINKEVNARLQSIVFEMYQYLIELSAIEKAVIRKEKLMQLSGFLTEIINTSYSHGNCDMEPDVFQDALGKEKKYWCAYHLENNRNLLISGFQKMSTEMGIKELSIYGNGTLTKALLPILFSSGIDIIAVYDKNPADAGQQNHVHGIQEAVLVDGIILNTAVNYGMQVKNELKEKFAMCRVLDLYELLYKMLKTCL
;
A
#
# COMPACT_ATOMS: atom_id res chain seq x y z
N MET A 1 -30.89 -2.44 15.75
CA MET A 1 -29.81 -1.73 15.03
C MET A 1 -28.69 -2.74 14.79
N LYS A 2 -28.13 -2.83 13.58
CA LYS A 2 -27.01 -3.75 13.31
C LYS A 2 -25.75 -3.09 13.88
N LYS A 3 -24.87 -3.86 14.52
CA LYS A 3 -23.58 -3.35 15.02
C LYS A 3 -22.45 -3.79 14.12
N MET A 4 -21.45 -2.94 13.93
CA MET A 4 -20.21 -3.26 13.25
C MET A 4 -19.01 -2.83 14.09
N VAL A 5 -18.05 -3.74 14.23
CA VAL A 5 -16.74 -3.46 14.79
C VAL A 5 -15.75 -3.25 13.65
N LEU A 6 -15.12 -2.08 13.60
CA LEU A 6 -13.99 -1.80 12.73
C LEU A 6 -12.69 -2.00 13.50
N VAL A 7 -11.82 -2.87 13.00
CA VAL A 7 -10.46 -2.98 13.52
C VAL A 7 -9.55 -2.08 12.70
N LEU A 8 -9.15 -0.95 13.29
CA LEU A 8 -8.23 0.01 12.67
C LEU A 8 -6.83 -0.18 13.22
N GLY A 9 -5.82 0.09 12.39
CA GLY A 9 -4.43 0.02 12.81
C GLY A 9 -3.51 -0.20 11.63
N MET A 10 -2.34 0.43 11.70
CA MET A 10 -1.32 0.29 10.67
C MET A 10 -0.94 -1.19 10.46
N HIS A 11 -0.52 -1.53 9.25
CA HIS A 11 0.07 -2.84 8.97
C HIS A 11 1.14 -3.17 10.02
N ARG A 12 1.18 -4.43 10.48
CA ARG A 12 2.14 -4.95 11.48
C ARG A 12 1.89 -4.49 12.93
N SER A 13 0.77 -3.83 13.21
CA SER A 13 0.32 -3.51 14.58
C SER A 13 -0.52 -4.61 15.26
N ALA A 14 -0.47 -5.87 14.77
CA ALA A 14 -1.32 -6.99 15.22
C ALA A 14 -2.84 -6.83 15.03
N THR A 15 -3.28 -6.04 14.05
CA THR A 15 -4.72 -6.00 13.67
C THR A 15 -5.27 -7.38 13.29
N SER A 16 -4.48 -8.27 12.68
CA SER A 16 -4.92 -9.65 12.41
C SER A 16 -5.18 -10.46 13.69
N LEU A 17 -4.35 -10.33 14.73
CA LEU A 17 -4.53 -11.03 16.01
C LEU A 17 -5.85 -10.61 16.66
N THR A 18 -6.08 -9.29 16.76
CA THR A 18 -7.34 -8.74 17.26
C THR A 18 -8.54 -9.20 16.45
N THR A 19 -8.41 -9.26 15.12
CA THR A 19 -9.51 -9.71 14.24
C THR A 19 -9.79 -11.20 14.41
N GLU A 20 -8.76 -12.01 14.56
CA GLU A 20 -8.89 -13.46 14.83
C GLU A 20 -9.60 -13.71 16.16
N LEU A 21 -9.18 -13.01 17.21
CA LEU A 21 -9.78 -13.06 18.54
C LEU A 21 -11.27 -12.69 18.47
N LEU A 22 -11.60 -11.53 17.90
CA LEU A 22 -12.98 -11.08 17.71
C LEU A 22 -13.82 -12.03 16.85
N SER A 23 -13.23 -12.67 15.83
CA SER A 23 -13.92 -13.68 15.03
C SER A 23 -14.18 -14.97 15.81
N SER A 24 -13.24 -15.41 16.65
CA SER A 24 -13.41 -16.59 17.53
C SER A 24 -14.54 -16.37 18.54
N TYR A 25 -14.77 -15.11 18.85
CA TYR A 25 -15.82 -14.55 19.69
C TYR A 25 -17.17 -14.40 18.99
N GLY A 26 -17.29 -14.92 17.76
CA GLY A 26 -18.56 -15.04 17.07
C GLY A 26 -18.99 -13.78 16.32
N LEU A 27 -18.15 -12.74 16.24
CA LEU A 27 -18.37 -11.65 15.30
C LEU A 27 -18.22 -12.17 13.86
N TYR A 28 -19.03 -11.62 12.96
CA TYR A 28 -19.09 -12.07 11.57
C TYR A 28 -18.14 -11.26 10.68
N LEU A 29 -17.06 -11.90 10.23
CA LEU A 29 -16.06 -11.31 9.32
C LEU A 29 -16.34 -11.59 7.82
N GLY A 30 -17.21 -12.56 7.53
CA GLY A 30 -17.40 -13.12 6.19
C GLY A 30 -17.13 -14.62 6.15
N GLU A 31 -17.54 -15.26 5.06
CA GLU A 31 -17.23 -16.67 4.81
C GLU A 31 -15.74 -16.85 4.47
N LYS A 32 -15.18 -18.03 4.73
CA LYS A 32 -13.74 -18.30 4.56
C LYS A 32 -13.25 -18.00 3.14
N GLU A 33 -14.08 -18.22 2.13
CA GLU A 33 -13.77 -17.99 0.71
C GLU A 33 -13.74 -16.50 0.34
N GLU A 34 -14.39 -15.66 1.14
CA GLU A 34 -14.44 -14.20 0.99
C GLU A 34 -13.23 -13.51 1.63
N LEU A 35 -12.45 -14.23 2.44
CA LEU A 35 -11.30 -13.70 3.15
C LEU A 35 -10.00 -13.84 2.34
N CYS A 36 -9.07 -12.90 2.55
CA CYS A 36 -7.73 -12.96 2.00
C CYS A 36 -6.99 -14.22 2.49
N LYS A 37 -6.43 -14.98 1.54
CA LYS A 37 -5.71 -16.23 1.85
C LYS A 37 -4.45 -15.96 2.69
N PRO A 38 -4.12 -16.83 3.66
CA PRO A 38 -2.83 -16.79 4.32
C PRO A 38 -1.67 -16.93 3.34
N ASN A 39 -0.50 -16.40 3.70
CA ASN A 39 0.74 -16.56 2.95
C ASN A 39 1.95 -16.57 3.90
N GLN A 40 3.17 -16.60 3.35
CA GLN A 40 4.40 -16.63 4.15
C GLN A 40 4.55 -15.43 5.11
N ASN A 41 3.98 -14.26 4.77
CA ASN A 41 4.06 -13.05 5.58
C ASN A 41 3.00 -13.00 6.71
N ASN A 42 1.98 -13.85 6.64
CA ASN A 42 0.95 -14.01 7.65
C ASN A 42 0.30 -15.41 7.53
N GLN A 43 0.89 -16.38 8.22
CA GLN A 43 0.52 -17.79 8.12
C GLN A 43 -0.84 -18.11 8.76
N ARG A 44 -1.23 -17.37 9.81
CA ARG A 44 -2.55 -17.50 10.44
C ARG A 44 -3.67 -16.90 9.59
N GLY A 45 -3.33 -16.00 8.68
CA GLY A 45 -4.27 -15.38 7.75
C GLY A 45 -4.48 -13.91 8.03
N TYR A 46 -4.91 -13.19 6.99
CA TYR A 46 -5.10 -11.75 7.10
C TYR A 46 -6.40 -11.40 7.80
N PHE A 47 -7.43 -12.24 7.78
CA PHE A 47 -8.75 -11.89 8.31
C PHE A 47 -9.28 -10.57 7.69
N GLU A 48 -9.06 -10.40 6.39
CA GLU A 48 -9.48 -9.23 5.63
C GLU A 48 -10.50 -9.67 4.58
N ASN A 49 -11.65 -8.99 4.51
CA ASN A 49 -12.64 -9.24 3.46
C ASN A 49 -12.07 -8.78 2.11
N ARG A 50 -12.00 -9.68 1.12
CA ARG A 50 -11.37 -9.41 -0.18
C ARG A 50 -12.03 -8.26 -0.94
N SER A 51 -13.35 -8.14 -0.86
CA SER A 51 -14.09 -7.06 -1.52
C SER A 51 -13.77 -5.71 -0.89
N ALA A 52 -13.67 -5.66 0.44
CA ALA A 52 -13.25 -4.46 1.15
C ALA A 52 -11.79 -4.08 0.81
N VAL A 53 -10.88 -5.05 0.77
CA VAL A 53 -9.49 -4.83 0.36
C VAL A 53 -9.39 -4.29 -1.06
N TRP A 54 -10.14 -4.88 -1.99
CA TRP A 54 -10.18 -4.40 -3.36
C TRP A 54 -10.68 -2.95 -3.44
N LEU A 55 -11.78 -2.64 -2.75
CA LEU A 55 -12.35 -1.29 -2.74
C LEU A 55 -11.40 -0.27 -2.10
N ASN A 56 -10.78 -0.60 -0.96
CA ASN A 56 -9.81 0.29 -0.33
C ASN A 56 -8.59 0.56 -1.22
N ASN A 57 -8.08 -0.45 -1.94
CA ASN A 57 -7.01 -0.23 -2.91
C ASN A 57 -7.48 0.62 -4.10
N LYS A 58 -8.71 0.42 -4.60
CA LYS A 58 -9.30 1.25 -5.66
C LYS A 58 -9.41 2.71 -5.21
N ILE A 59 -9.94 2.95 -4.01
CA ILE A 59 -10.06 4.29 -3.42
C ILE A 59 -8.71 4.98 -3.38
N LEU A 60 -7.69 4.32 -2.80
CA LEU A 60 -6.34 4.89 -2.73
C LEU A 60 -5.77 5.15 -4.13
N TYR A 61 -5.87 4.18 -5.04
CA TYR A 61 -5.33 4.30 -6.40
C TYR A 61 -5.95 5.47 -7.17
N GLU A 62 -7.26 5.66 -7.10
CA GLU A 62 -7.96 6.78 -7.75
C GLU A 62 -7.57 8.15 -7.16
N HIS A 63 -7.01 8.18 -5.94
CA HIS A 63 -6.43 9.38 -5.32
C HIS A 63 -4.93 9.51 -5.59
N GLY A 64 -4.36 8.69 -6.47
CA GLY A 64 -2.93 8.67 -6.70
C GLY A 64 -2.16 8.25 -5.44
N MET A 65 -2.73 7.37 -4.61
CA MET A 65 -2.14 6.86 -3.37
C MET A 65 -2.03 5.32 -3.36
N HIS A 66 -1.17 4.81 -2.49
CA HIS A 66 -1.19 3.43 -2.01
C HIS A 66 -1.03 3.40 -0.48
N TRP A 67 -1.01 2.20 0.10
CA TRP A 67 -0.98 2.00 1.57
C TRP A 67 0.21 2.66 2.30
N ALA A 68 1.28 3.03 1.58
CA ALA A 68 2.48 3.64 2.12
C ALA A 68 2.70 5.08 1.59
N SER A 69 1.73 5.63 0.86
CA SER A 69 1.74 7.05 0.48
C SER A 69 1.41 7.94 1.67
N LEU A 70 1.94 9.15 1.65
CA LEU A 70 1.67 10.20 2.63
C LEU A 70 1.10 11.40 1.86
N ASN A 71 -0.07 11.89 2.26
CA ASN A 71 -0.74 13.00 1.59
C ASN A 71 -1.44 13.90 2.61
N GLU A 72 -1.28 15.23 2.47
CA GLU A 72 -1.88 16.20 3.40
C GLU A 72 -3.41 16.13 3.34
N ASP A 73 -3.95 15.85 2.16
CA ASP A 73 -5.34 15.47 1.97
C ASP A 73 -5.53 14.00 2.40
N ILE A 74 -5.56 13.77 3.71
CA ILE A 74 -6.26 12.60 4.26
C ILE A 74 -7.66 12.63 3.64
N ILE A 75 -8.20 11.50 3.22
CA ILE A 75 -9.51 11.39 2.57
C ILE A 75 -10.60 11.85 3.56
N ASN A 76 -10.73 13.16 3.74
CA ASN A 76 -11.60 13.84 4.69
C ASN A 76 -12.89 14.28 3.99
N LYS A 77 -12.96 14.11 2.67
CA LYS A 77 -14.14 14.40 1.88
C LYS A 77 -14.94 13.12 1.75
N ILE A 78 -16.15 13.15 2.28
CA ILE A 78 -17.19 12.16 2.03
C ILE A 78 -17.38 12.06 0.51
N GLU A 79 -16.87 10.99 -0.11
CA GLU A 79 -16.98 10.77 -1.54
C GLU A 79 -18.14 9.83 -1.86
N THR A 80 -19.15 10.33 -2.58
CA THR A 80 -20.33 9.54 -2.97
C THR A 80 -20.05 8.56 -4.10
N ARG A 81 -18.91 8.67 -4.80
CA ARG A 81 -18.62 7.82 -5.97
C ARG A 81 -18.47 6.34 -5.64
N TYR A 82 -18.18 6.01 -4.37
CA TYR A 82 -18.04 4.62 -3.92
C TYR A 82 -19.26 4.09 -3.15
N THR A 83 -20.29 4.92 -2.94
CA THR A 83 -21.50 4.57 -2.17
C THR A 83 -22.10 3.23 -2.64
N SER A 84 -22.22 3.01 -3.95
CA SER A 84 -22.75 1.74 -4.48
C SER A 84 -21.87 0.53 -4.15
N ASP A 85 -20.56 0.69 -4.27
CA ASP A 85 -19.58 -0.38 -3.98
C ASP A 85 -19.60 -0.74 -2.49
N VAL A 86 -19.57 0.27 -1.60
CA VAL A 86 -19.67 0.08 -0.14
C VAL A 86 -21.00 -0.57 0.23
N ASN A 87 -22.11 -0.06 -0.30
CA ASN A 87 -23.44 -0.59 0.00
C ASN A 87 -23.57 -2.06 -0.41
N ALA A 88 -23.05 -2.44 -1.58
CA ALA A 88 -23.07 -3.84 -2.01
C ALA A 88 -22.32 -4.76 -1.04
N ILE A 89 -21.14 -4.33 -0.57
CA ILE A 89 -20.33 -5.10 0.39
C ILE A 89 -21.05 -5.20 1.75
N LEU A 90 -21.55 -4.09 2.28
CA LEU A 90 -22.23 -4.07 3.58
C LEU A 90 -23.52 -4.89 3.55
N GLN A 91 -24.33 -4.78 2.49
CA GLN A 91 -25.56 -5.56 2.34
C GLN A 91 -25.27 -7.06 2.21
N GLN A 92 -24.21 -7.45 1.49
CA GLN A 92 -23.78 -8.85 1.44
C GLN A 92 -23.38 -9.37 2.82
N MET A 93 -22.62 -8.60 3.59
CA MET A 93 -22.25 -8.98 4.96
C MET A 93 -23.49 -9.08 5.87
N ILE A 94 -24.41 -8.11 5.79
CA ILE A 94 -25.66 -8.11 6.56
C ILE A 94 -26.51 -9.34 6.23
N GLY A 95 -26.69 -9.66 4.95
CA GLY A 95 -27.56 -10.74 4.49
C GLY A 95 -27.05 -12.14 4.82
N LYS A 96 -25.73 -12.29 5.05
CA LYS A 96 -25.12 -13.57 5.45
C LYS A 96 -24.93 -13.72 6.95
N ALA A 97 -24.81 -12.62 7.69
CA ALA A 97 -24.70 -12.65 9.13
C ALA A 97 -25.99 -13.17 9.78
N ARG A 98 -25.86 -13.94 10.86
CA ARG A 98 -27.02 -14.38 11.66
C ARG A 98 -27.73 -13.17 12.28
N ASP A 99 -29.00 -13.36 12.66
CA ASP A 99 -29.73 -12.32 13.37
C ASP A 99 -29.04 -11.96 14.70
N GLY A 100 -29.00 -10.68 15.02
CA GLY A 100 -28.26 -10.15 16.17
C GLY A 100 -26.73 -10.26 16.10
N GLN A 101 -26.15 -10.95 15.10
CA GLN A 101 -24.70 -11.11 14.99
C GLN A 101 -24.04 -9.79 14.60
N VAL A 102 -23.05 -9.39 15.40
CA VAL A 102 -22.20 -8.21 15.19
C VAL A 102 -21.28 -8.45 14.00
N LEU A 103 -21.19 -7.48 13.10
CA LEU A 103 -20.29 -7.53 11.94
C LEU A 103 -18.87 -7.12 12.35
N LEU A 104 -17.86 -7.67 11.69
CA LEU A 104 -16.46 -7.34 11.88
C LEU A 104 -15.84 -7.00 10.53
N LEU A 105 -15.15 -5.86 10.46
CA LEU A 105 -14.45 -5.44 9.26
C LEU A 105 -13.05 -4.97 9.60
N LYS A 106 -12.06 -5.44 8.83
CA LYS A 106 -10.66 -5.06 8.98
C LYS A 106 -9.98 -4.93 7.62
N ASP A 107 -9.27 -3.82 7.45
CA ASP A 107 -8.19 -3.61 6.49
C ASP A 107 -7.34 -2.45 7.01
N PRO A 108 -6.00 -2.57 7.13
CA PRO A 108 -5.15 -1.48 7.59
C PRO A 108 -5.30 -0.17 6.80
N ARG A 109 -5.69 -0.22 5.53
CA ARG A 109 -5.96 0.96 4.69
C ARG A 109 -7.18 1.75 5.14
N MET A 110 -8.09 1.13 5.91
CA MET A 110 -9.24 1.83 6.48
C MET A 110 -8.82 2.91 7.47
N CYS A 111 -7.59 2.89 8.01
CA CYS A 111 -7.04 4.07 8.67
C CYS A 111 -7.20 5.36 7.82
N ILE A 112 -7.14 5.24 6.49
CA ILE A 112 -7.24 6.32 5.53
C ILE A 112 -8.60 6.34 4.82
N THR A 113 -9.12 5.17 4.42
CA THR A 113 -10.31 5.08 3.55
C THR A 113 -11.63 4.99 4.29
N GLU A 114 -11.63 4.82 5.61
CA GLU A 114 -12.83 4.64 6.41
C GLU A 114 -13.90 5.74 6.20
N PRO A 115 -13.58 7.04 5.99
CA PRO A 115 -14.62 8.07 5.81
C PRO A 115 -15.62 7.77 4.67
N VAL A 116 -15.20 7.00 3.67
CA VAL A 116 -16.07 6.49 2.59
C VAL A 116 -17.06 5.42 3.10
N TRP A 117 -16.63 4.60 4.05
CA TRP A 117 -17.43 3.55 4.69
C TRP A 117 -18.42 4.11 5.72
N LYS A 118 -17.99 5.07 6.55
CA LYS A 118 -18.80 5.70 7.61
C LYS A 118 -20.19 6.07 7.13
N ARG A 119 -20.24 6.89 6.07
CA ARG A 119 -21.48 7.42 5.55
C ARG A 119 -22.47 6.33 5.20
N GLN A 120 -22.00 5.27 4.53
CA GLN A 120 -22.89 4.18 4.15
C GLN A 120 -23.37 3.38 5.36
N MET A 121 -22.52 3.21 6.37
CA MET A 121 -22.93 2.59 7.63
C MET A 121 -24.04 3.40 8.31
N GLU A 122 -23.91 4.73 8.36
CA GLU A 122 -24.94 5.63 8.89
C GLU A 122 -26.24 5.54 8.09
N GLU A 123 -26.18 5.57 6.75
CA GLU A 123 -27.34 5.43 5.87
C GLU A 123 -28.07 4.08 6.04
N LEU A 124 -27.33 3.01 6.36
CA LEU A 124 -27.87 1.68 6.65
C LEU A 124 -28.31 1.49 8.11
N GLY A 125 -28.15 2.50 8.96
CA GLY A 125 -28.46 2.40 10.39
C GLY A 125 -27.58 1.36 11.11
N ILE A 126 -26.32 1.23 10.70
CA ILE A 126 -25.30 0.42 11.37
C ILE A 126 -24.65 1.26 12.47
N GLU A 127 -24.69 0.74 13.69
CA GLU A 127 -23.97 1.31 14.84
C GLU A 127 -22.50 0.88 14.78
N GLU A 128 -21.60 1.86 14.69
CA GLU A 128 -20.16 1.62 14.56
C GLU A 128 -19.45 1.62 15.92
N HIS A 129 -18.54 0.66 16.10
CA HIS A 129 -17.56 0.62 17.16
C HIS A 129 -16.14 0.47 16.57
N ILE A 130 -15.21 1.32 16.97
CA ILE A 130 -13.81 1.26 16.51
C ILE A 130 -12.95 0.57 17.56
N VAL A 131 -12.19 -0.44 17.15
CA VAL A 131 -11.09 -1.01 17.93
C VAL A 131 -9.78 -0.66 17.21
N MET A 132 -9.08 0.34 17.72
CA MET A 132 -7.78 0.76 17.19
C MET A 132 -6.67 -0.05 17.85
N VAL A 133 -5.76 -0.62 17.05
CA VAL A 133 -4.61 -1.37 17.52
C VAL A 133 -3.33 -0.69 17.06
N PHE A 134 -2.42 -0.43 17.99
CA PHE A 134 -1.12 0.16 17.69
C PHE A 134 0.02 -0.68 18.29
N ARG A 135 1.21 -0.48 17.74
CA ARG A 135 2.45 -1.12 18.17
C ARG A 135 3.56 -0.08 18.20
N HIS A 136 4.59 -0.34 19.01
CA HIS A 136 5.78 0.49 19.06
C HIS A 136 6.29 0.86 17.64
N PRO A 137 6.51 2.15 17.34
CA PRO A 137 6.80 2.62 15.99
C PRO A 137 8.06 1.99 15.40
N TYR A 138 9.10 1.79 16.20
CA TYR A 138 10.36 1.19 15.73
C TYR A 138 10.21 -0.28 15.34
N GLU A 139 9.37 -1.04 16.06
CA GLU A 139 9.15 -2.45 15.73
C GLU A 139 8.36 -2.59 14.43
N VAL A 140 7.38 -1.70 14.21
CA VAL A 140 6.63 -1.61 12.95
C VAL A 140 7.57 -1.19 11.81
N ALA A 141 8.36 -0.14 12.01
CA ALA A 141 9.31 0.35 11.02
C ALA A 141 10.32 -0.73 10.63
N LYS A 142 10.89 -1.45 11.60
CA LYS A 142 11.81 -2.57 11.32
C LYS A 142 11.12 -3.69 10.56
N SER A 143 9.88 -4.03 10.93
CA SER A 143 9.13 -5.06 10.22
C SER A 143 8.79 -4.67 8.78
N ILE A 144 8.50 -3.39 8.53
CA ILE A 144 8.24 -2.86 7.19
C ILE A 144 9.53 -2.82 6.38
N GLU A 145 10.64 -2.37 6.96
CA GLU A 145 11.97 -2.38 6.34
C GLU A 145 12.33 -3.78 5.84
N VAL A 146 12.26 -4.80 6.69
CA VAL A 146 12.62 -6.18 6.32
C VAL A 146 11.68 -6.75 5.26
N ARG A 147 10.37 -6.48 5.34
CA ARG A 147 9.36 -7.09 4.45
C ARG A 147 9.25 -6.40 3.10
N ASN A 148 9.37 -5.08 3.09
CA ASN A 148 9.04 -4.23 1.95
C ASN A 148 10.25 -3.48 1.39
N HIS A 149 11.40 -3.53 2.06
CA HIS A 149 12.60 -2.76 1.72
C HIS A 149 12.30 -1.25 1.66
N ILE A 150 11.52 -0.78 2.62
CA ILE A 150 11.23 0.65 2.80
C ILE A 150 12.17 1.19 3.87
N ASP A 151 12.78 2.35 3.62
CA ASP A 151 13.65 3.03 4.58
C ASP A 151 12.98 3.14 5.96
N PHE A 152 13.79 2.93 7.01
CA PHE A 152 13.31 2.92 8.38
C PHE A 152 12.66 4.25 8.77
N SER A 153 13.25 5.40 8.40
CA SER A 153 12.70 6.71 8.70
C SER A 153 11.40 6.94 7.94
N TYR A 154 11.31 6.56 6.66
CA TYR A 154 10.05 6.62 5.92
C TYR A 154 8.98 5.70 6.52
N ALA A 155 9.34 4.51 6.99
CA ALA A 155 8.41 3.60 7.65
C ALA A 155 7.85 4.19 8.96
N LEU A 156 8.64 4.98 9.70
CA LEU A 156 8.14 5.75 10.85
C LEU A 156 7.13 6.83 10.44
N LYS A 157 7.32 7.47 9.29
CA LYS A 157 6.37 8.45 8.75
C LYS A 157 5.06 7.79 8.32
N ILE A 158 5.12 6.63 7.66
CA ILE A 158 3.93 5.83 7.32
C ILE A 158 3.19 5.40 8.59
N TRP A 159 3.92 4.96 9.62
CA TRP A 159 3.34 4.64 10.92
C TRP A 159 2.65 5.87 11.52
N PHE A 160 3.29 7.05 11.46
CA PHE A 160 2.69 8.28 11.97
C PHE A 160 1.37 8.58 11.25
N TYR A 161 1.43 8.61 9.92
CA TYR A 161 0.32 8.94 9.04
C TYR A 161 -0.92 8.08 9.30
N ASN A 162 -0.75 6.76 9.29
CA ASN A 162 -1.89 5.83 9.43
C ASN A 162 -2.54 5.91 10.81
N ASN A 163 -1.77 6.02 11.89
CA ASN A 163 -2.35 6.15 13.23
C ASN A 163 -2.98 7.53 13.42
N PHE A 164 -2.40 8.61 12.86
CA PHE A 164 -3.01 9.93 12.89
C PHE A 164 -4.37 9.94 12.16
N SER A 165 -4.45 9.35 10.96
CA SER A 165 -5.72 9.24 10.24
C SER A 165 -6.79 8.47 11.02
N ALA A 166 -6.41 7.37 11.71
CA ALA A 166 -7.33 6.65 12.60
C ALA A 166 -7.78 7.50 13.80
N LEU A 167 -6.88 8.29 14.40
CA LEU A 167 -7.22 9.22 15.50
C LEU A 167 -8.19 10.31 15.05
N CYS A 168 -8.00 10.87 13.85
CA CYS A 168 -8.94 11.83 13.26
C CYS A 168 -10.35 11.25 13.21
N ARG A 169 -10.48 9.98 12.80
CA ARG A 169 -11.77 9.30 12.73
C ARG A 169 -12.40 9.07 14.10
N MET A 170 -11.60 8.65 15.08
CA MET A 170 -12.09 8.46 16.45
C MET A 170 -12.54 9.76 17.11
N ALA A 171 -12.03 10.92 16.65
CA ALA A 171 -12.41 12.22 17.18
C ALA A 171 -13.79 12.70 16.71
N GLU A 172 -14.40 12.03 15.74
CA GLU A 172 -15.73 12.39 15.23
C GLU A 172 -16.83 12.09 16.25
N CYS A 173 -17.82 12.98 16.32
CA CYS A 173 -18.96 12.86 17.24
C CYS A 173 -19.67 11.50 17.11
N ASN A 174 -20.07 10.93 18.24
CA ASN A 174 -20.78 9.64 18.37
C ASN A 174 -20.00 8.38 17.98
N THR A 175 -18.68 8.49 17.72
CA THR A 175 -17.83 7.31 17.51
C THR A 175 -17.45 6.70 18.86
N SER A 176 -17.83 5.44 19.11
CA SER A 176 -17.32 4.70 20.26
C SER A 176 -16.00 4.05 19.87
N ALA A 177 -14.92 4.29 20.62
CA ALA A 177 -13.61 3.76 20.29
C ALA A 177 -12.88 3.15 21.51
N LEU A 178 -12.18 2.05 21.27
CA LEU A 178 -11.26 1.38 22.18
C LEU A 178 -9.86 1.36 21.54
N VAL A 179 -8.81 1.62 22.33
CA VAL A 179 -7.42 1.58 21.86
C VAL A 179 -6.69 0.45 22.57
N LEU A 180 -6.04 -0.42 21.81
CA LEU A 180 -5.33 -1.59 22.30
C LEU A 180 -3.85 -1.50 21.91
N ASN A 181 -2.99 -1.78 22.88
CA ASN A 181 -1.55 -1.84 22.67
C ASN A 181 -1.14 -3.28 22.35
N HIS A 182 -0.48 -3.46 21.21
CA HIS A 182 0.16 -4.71 20.80
C HIS A 182 0.95 -5.37 21.94
N ASP A 183 1.74 -4.59 22.68
CA ASP A 183 2.65 -5.16 23.68
C ASP A 183 1.89 -5.78 24.86
N ASN A 184 0.69 -5.28 25.16
CA ASN A 184 -0.14 -5.79 26.24
C ASN A 184 -0.84 -7.11 25.86
N TYR A 185 -0.98 -7.45 24.57
CA TYR A 185 -1.47 -8.79 24.18
C TYR A 185 -0.54 -9.92 24.59
N PHE A 186 0.74 -9.66 24.86
CA PHE A 186 1.70 -10.70 25.23
C PHE A 186 1.99 -10.74 26.73
N MET A 187 1.71 -9.64 27.43
CA MET A 187 2.01 -9.49 28.86
C MET A 187 0.75 -9.52 29.73
N GLU A 188 -0.37 -9.04 29.20
CA GLU A 188 -1.60 -8.69 29.93
C GLU A 188 -2.85 -9.01 29.07
N TYR A 189 -2.85 -10.14 28.37
CA TYR A 189 -3.90 -10.45 27.38
C TYR A 189 -5.30 -10.55 27.98
N GLU A 190 -5.42 -11.06 29.21
CA GLU A 190 -6.67 -11.13 29.96
C GLU A 190 -7.27 -9.73 30.18
N GLU A 191 -6.44 -8.73 30.47
CA GLU A 191 -6.89 -7.34 30.61
C GLU A 191 -7.36 -6.76 29.26
N GLN A 192 -6.63 -7.04 28.18
CA GLN A 192 -7.02 -6.59 26.83
C GLN A 192 -8.36 -7.21 26.41
N ILE A 193 -8.58 -8.50 26.70
CA ILE A 193 -9.86 -9.19 26.48
C ILE A 193 -10.97 -8.54 27.30
N GLY A 194 -10.74 -8.33 28.61
CA GLY A 194 -11.73 -7.69 29.48
C GLY A 194 -12.14 -6.29 29.01
N LYS A 195 -11.20 -5.51 28.45
CA LYS A 195 -11.50 -4.22 27.80
C LYS A 195 -12.39 -4.38 26.57
N ILE A 196 -12.10 -5.35 25.70
CA ILE A 196 -12.92 -5.66 24.51
C ILE A 196 -14.33 -6.08 24.93
N GLU A 197 -14.44 -6.99 25.90
CA GLU A 197 -15.70 -7.50 26.44
C GLU A 197 -16.58 -6.38 27.00
N THR A 198 -15.99 -5.54 27.85
CA THR A 198 -16.67 -4.37 28.43
C THR A 198 -17.11 -3.39 27.36
N PHE A 199 -16.23 -3.09 26.40
CA PHE A 199 -16.49 -2.14 25.32
C PHE A 199 -17.60 -2.60 24.37
N LEU A 200 -17.64 -3.89 24.04
CA LEU A 200 -18.66 -4.46 23.15
C LEU A 200 -19.93 -4.89 23.89
N GLY A 201 -19.91 -4.93 25.23
CA GLY A 201 -20.99 -5.46 26.06
C GLY A 201 -21.21 -6.96 25.83
N TRP A 202 -20.12 -7.71 25.68
CA TRP A 202 -20.12 -9.11 25.27
C TRP A 202 -19.17 -9.93 26.14
N GLN A 203 -19.43 -11.24 26.32
CA GLN A 203 -18.55 -12.15 27.07
C GLN A 203 -18.06 -13.26 26.16
N GLY A 204 -16.74 -13.40 26.07
CA GLY A 204 -16.08 -14.45 25.32
C GLY A 204 -15.69 -15.66 26.12
N SER A 205 -15.16 -16.64 25.40
CA SER A 205 -14.60 -17.84 26.00
C SER A 205 -13.08 -17.68 26.06
N ASN A 206 -12.52 -17.67 27.27
CA ASN A 206 -11.07 -17.53 27.49
C ASN A 206 -10.25 -18.61 26.76
N SER A 207 -10.80 -19.82 26.55
CA SER A 207 -10.05 -20.93 25.94
C SER A 207 -9.62 -20.65 24.49
N ALA A 208 -10.36 -19.83 23.74
CA ALA A 208 -9.97 -19.46 22.38
C ALA A 208 -8.76 -18.49 22.37
N ALA A 209 -8.66 -17.63 23.37
CA ALA A 209 -7.56 -16.67 23.48
C ALA A 209 -6.22 -17.38 23.69
N ASP A 210 -6.19 -18.42 24.53
CA ASP A 210 -4.98 -19.19 24.85
C ASP A 210 -4.37 -19.87 23.61
N GLU A 211 -5.19 -20.28 22.64
CA GLU A 211 -4.74 -20.89 21.38
C GLU A 211 -4.30 -19.85 20.32
N ILE A 212 -4.83 -18.63 20.43
CA ILE A 212 -4.59 -17.55 19.46
C ILE A 212 -3.34 -16.74 19.84
N ILE A 213 -3.15 -16.48 21.13
CA ILE A 213 -2.10 -15.62 21.66
C ILE A 213 -0.84 -16.45 21.92
N ASP A 214 -0.01 -16.57 20.89
CA ASP A 214 1.29 -17.20 21.00
C ASP A 214 2.37 -16.14 21.26
N VAL A 215 2.90 -16.14 22.50
CA VAL A 215 3.98 -15.24 22.95
C VAL A 215 5.26 -15.34 22.13
N THR A 216 5.49 -16.47 21.44
CA THR A 216 6.67 -16.68 20.60
C THR A 216 6.60 -15.93 19.27
N LEU A 217 5.43 -15.40 18.89
CA LEU A 217 5.25 -14.59 17.68
C LEU A 217 5.74 -13.14 17.83
N ARG A 218 6.28 -12.75 19.00
CA ARG A 218 6.92 -11.44 19.20
C ARG A 218 8.33 -11.43 18.61
N HIS A 219 8.44 -11.10 17.32
CA HIS A 219 9.71 -11.15 16.58
C HIS A 219 10.64 -9.94 16.74
N ASN A 220 10.09 -8.76 17.05
CA ASN A 220 10.87 -7.51 17.16
C ASN A 220 10.68 -6.92 18.56
N ASN A 221 11.78 -6.44 19.15
CA ASN A 221 11.81 -5.71 20.42
C ASN A 221 12.44 -4.33 20.20
N ALA A 222 11.69 -3.27 20.49
CA ALA A 222 12.14 -1.89 20.31
C ALA A 222 13.49 -1.60 20.99
N LYS A 223 13.77 -2.21 22.14
CA LYS A 223 15.01 -2.01 22.90
C LYS A 223 16.26 -2.53 22.19
N GLU A 224 16.09 -3.42 21.23
CA GLU A 224 17.18 -4.06 20.48
C GLU A 224 17.42 -3.41 19.11
N ILE A 225 16.57 -2.45 18.72
CA ILE A 225 16.66 -1.76 17.43
C ILE A 225 17.55 -0.53 17.58
N ASN A 226 18.81 -0.65 17.14
CA ASN A 226 19.74 0.47 17.06
C ASN A 226 19.73 1.07 15.64
N LYS A 227 18.88 2.07 15.42
CA LYS A 227 18.75 2.80 14.14
C LYS A 227 18.91 4.29 14.39
N GLU A 228 19.80 4.93 13.64
CA GLU A 228 19.91 6.37 13.64
C GLU A 228 18.72 6.98 12.90
N VAL A 229 17.97 7.82 13.61
CA VAL A 229 16.81 8.55 13.06
C VAL A 229 17.02 10.02 13.38
N ASN A 230 16.60 10.89 12.46
CA ASN A 230 16.56 12.31 12.72
C ASN A 230 15.81 12.60 14.05
N ALA A 231 16.45 13.32 14.97
CA ALA A 231 15.93 13.55 16.32
C ALA A 231 14.55 14.22 16.33
N ARG A 232 14.25 15.06 15.33
CA ARG A 232 12.95 15.72 15.19
C ARG A 232 11.87 14.73 14.76
N LEU A 233 12.13 13.89 13.76
CA LEU A 233 11.22 12.83 13.36
C LEU A 233 10.96 11.84 14.51
N GLN A 234 12.02 11.46 15.23
CA GLN A 234 11.91 10.62 16.41
C GLN A 234 10.98 11.27 17.45
N SER A 235 11.23 12.52 17.82
CA SER A 235 10.40 13.25 18.78
C SER A 235 8.92 13.29 18.39
N ILE A 236 8.60 13.59 17.11
CA ILE A 236 7.23 13.61 16.60
C ILE A 236 6.55 12.25 16.73
N VAL A 237 7.24 11.19 16.31
CA VAL A 237 6.69 9.83 16.31
C VAL A 237 6.46 9.33 17.73
N PHE A 238 7.38 9.62 18.65
CA PHE A 238 7.23 9.25 20.06
C PHE A 238 6.15 10.07 20.77
N GLU A 239 5.93 11.34 20.40
CA GLU A 239 4.82 12.15 20.93
C GLU A 239 3.46 11.51 20.63
N MET A 240 3.26 10.98 19.41
CA MET A 240 2.05 10.26 19.07
C MET A 240 1.97 8.89 19.76
N TYR A 241 3.10 8.18 19.87
CA TYR A 241 3.15 6.89 20.56
C TYR A 241 2.75 7.00 22.03
N GLN A 242 3.27 8.01 22.75
CA GLN A 242 2.87 8.27 24.14
C GLN A 242 1.38 8.59 24.26
N TYR A 243 0.83 9.35 23.31
CA TYR A 243 -0.60 9.62 23.31
C TYR A 243 -1.46 8.36 23.10
N LEU A 244 -1.03 7.46 22.22
CA LEU A 244 -1.71 6.16 22.02
C LEU A 244 -1.63 5.30 23.29
N ILE A 245 -0.52 5.34 24.03
CA ILE A 245 -0.41 4.68 25.34
C ILE A 245 -1.44 5.26 26.32
N GLU A 246 -1.53 6.59 26.44
CA GLU A 246 -2.53 7.25 27.30
C GLU A 246 -3.95 6.82 26.96
N LEU A 247 -4.29 6.75 25.66
CA LEU A 247 -5.61 6.33 25.22
C LEU A 247 -5.90 4.85 25.53
N SER A 248 -4.89 3.98 25.46
CA SER A 248 -5.03 2.54 25.74
C SER A 248 -5.25 2.19 27.22
N ALA A 249 -4.99 3.15 28.11
CA ALA A 249 -5.23 3.02 29.54
C ALA A 249 -6.71 3.26 29.92
N ILE A 250 -7.54 3.73 28.98
CA ILE A 250 -8.95 4.12 29.23
C ILE A 250 -9.87 3.18 28.44
N GLU A 251 -10.97 2.73 29.05
CA GLU A 251 -11.93 1.80 28.43
C GLU A 251 -12.71 2.39 27.24
N LYS A 252 -12.95 3.71 27.26
CA LYS A 252 -13.57 4.45 26.17
C LYS A 252 -12.72 5.66 25.81
N ALA A 253 -12.00 5.54 24.69
CA ALA A 253 -11.06 6.55 24.24
C ALA A 253 -11.80 7.82 23.79
N VAL A 254 -11.41 8.96 24.36
CA VAL A 254 -11.89 10.29 23.95
C VAL A 254 -10.70 11.09 23.45
N ILE A 255 -10.74 11.46 22.17
CA ILE A 255 -9.66 12.21 21.55
C ILE A 255 -9.71 13.68 21.99
N ARG A 256 -8.60 14.18 22.54
CA ARG A 256 -8.46 15.58 22.95
C ARG A 256 -8.21 16.44 21.71
N LYS A 257 -9.05 17.46 21.48
CA LYS A 257 -8.96 18.32 20.29
C LYS A 257 -7.62 19.02 20.19
N GLU A 258 -7.08 19.47 21.31
CA GLU A 258 -5.78 20.16 21.40
C GLU A 258 -4.65 19.23 20.94
N LYS A 259 -4.70 17.96 21.34
CA LYS A 259 -3.72 16.96 20.97
C LYS A 259 -3.80 16.62 19.48
N LEU A 260 -5.02 16.50 18.94
CA LEU A 260 -5.22 16.26 17.52
C LEU A 260 -4.70 17.44 16.67
N MET A 261 -4.93 18.67 17.11
CA MET A 261 -4.41 19.87 16.45
C MET A 261 -2.87 19.93 16.49
N GLN A 262 -2.26 19.58 17.63
CA GLN A 262 -0.79 19.47 17.74
C GLN A 262 -0.23 18.43 16.77
N LEU A 263 -0.81 17.22 16.74
CA LEU A 263 -0.38 16.14 15.84
C LEU A 263 -0.58 16.49 14.36
N SER A 264 -1.64 17.23 14.03
CA SER A 264 -1.87 17.75 12.67
C SER A 264 -0.74 18.67 12.21
N GLY A 265 -0.17 19.50 13.10
CA GLY A 265 0.97 20.34 12.77
C GLY A 265 2.22 19.51 12.40
N PHE A 266 2.42 18.38 13.08
CA PHE A 266 3.51 17.47 12.74
C PHE A 266 3.28 16.66 11.47
N LEU A 267 2.02 16.37 11.12
CA LEU A 267 1.68 15.68 9.88
C LEU A 267 2.24 16.44 8.66
N THR A 268 1.99 17.75 8.59
CA THR A 268 2.51 18.63 7.54
C THR A 268 4.04 18.58 7.49
N GLU A 269 4.72 18.62 8.65
CA GLU A 269 6.18 18.51 8.73
C GLU A 269 6.69 17.16 8.21
N ILE A 270 6.03 16.07 8.60
CA ILE A 270 6.33 14.71 8.15
C ILE A 270 6.16 14.62 6.64
N ILE A 271 5.06 15.10 6.07
CA ILE A 271 4.79 15.00 4.63
C ILE A 271 5.77 15.85 3.82
N ASN A 272 6.04 17.09 4.25
CA ASN A 272 6.97 17.96 3.53
C ASN A 272 8.42 17.46 3.58
N THR A 273 8.82 16.81 4.67
CA THR A 273 10.12 16.11 4.73
C THR A 273 10.10 14.74 4.04
N SER A 274 8.94 14.25 3.62
CA SER A 274 8.78 13.01 2.86
C SER A 274 8.99 13.18 1.36
N TYR A 275 9.25 14.41 0.93
CA TYR A 275 9.47 14.77 -0.46
C TYR A 275 10.46 15.94 -0.54
N SER A 276 11.75 15.65 -0.35
CA SER A 276 12.76 16.45 -1.06
C SER A 276 12.50 16.27 -2.56
N HIS A 277 11.81 17.25 -3.13
CA HIS A 277 11.60 17.41 -4.57
C HIS A 277 12.95 17.26 -5.29
N GLY A 278 13.21 16.09 -5.89
CA GLY A 278 14.41 15.86 -6.71
C GLY A 278 15.01 14.46 -6.66
N ASN A 279 14.81 13.71 -5.57
CA ASN A 279 15.39 12.37 -5.44
C ASN A 279 14.29 11.32 -5.37
N CYS A 280 14.27 10.45 -6.37
CA CYS A 280 13.53 9.20 -6.34
C CYS A 280 14.17 8.32 -5.25
N ASP A 281 13.67 8.28 -4.03
CA ASP A 281 14.20 7.36 -3.01
C ASP A 281 13.82 5.88 -3.31
N MET A 282 14.05 5.43 -4.54
CA MET A 282 14.16 4.02 -4.88
C MET A 282 15.61 3.62 -4.71
N GLU A 283 15.92 2.89 -3.64
CA GLU A 283 17.17 2.12 -3.62
C GLU A 283 17.18 1.16 -4.83
N PRO A 284 18.23 1.16 -5.66
CA PRO A 284 18.30 0.34 -6.89
C PRO A 284 18.02 -1.16 -6.65
N ASP A 285 18.26 -1.66 -5.45
CA ASP A 285 18.10 -3.06 -5.06
C ASP A 285 16.61 -3.42 -4.80
N VAL A 286 15.80 -2.46 -4.34
CA VAL A 286 14.33 -2.61 -4.18
C VAL A 286 13.65 -2.76 -5.54
N PHE A 287 14.22 -2.12 -6.56
CA PHE A 287 13.74 -2.21 -7.92
C PHE A 287 13.99 -3.61 -8.50
N GLN A 288 15.16 -4.23 -8.27
CA GLN A 288 15.44 -5.60 -8.74
C GLN A 288 14.42 -6.61 -8.20
N ASP A 289 14.08 -6.52 -6.91
CA ASP A 289 13.10 -7.41 -6.26
C ASP A 289 11.64 -7.12 -6.66
N ALA A 290 11.36 -5.95 -7.21
CA ALA A 290 10.05 -5.56 -7.74
C ALA A 290 9.75 -6.13 -9.14
N LEU A 291 10.79 -6.59 -9.85
CA LEU A 291 10.65 -7.18 -11.19
C LEU A 291 10.27 -8.67 -11.18
N GLY A 292 10.13 -9.26 -9.99
CA GLY A 292 9.55 -10.58 -9.80
C GLY A 292 8.09 -10.65 -10.30
N LYS A 293 7.67 -11.86 -10.73
CA LYS A 293 6.39 -12.13 -11.43
C LYS A 293 5.12 -11.60 -10.74
N GLU A 294 5.15 -11.27 -9.45
CA GLU A 294 3.99 -10.88 -8.64
C GLU A 294 3.85 -9.38 -8.33
N LYS A 295 4.80 -8.50 -8.70
CA LYS A 295 4.80 -7.08 -8.28
C LYS A 295 4.49 -6.06 -9.39
N LYS A 296 3.83 -6.50 -10.47
CA LYS A 296 3.54 -5.71 -11.70
C LYS A 296 2.72 -4.43 -11.49
N TYR A 297 1.86 -4.38 -10.47
CA TYR A 297 1.02 -3.21 -10.19
C TYR A 297 1.76 -2.11 -9.41
N TRP A 298 2.76 -2.50 -8.61
CA TRP A 298 3.57 -1.56 -7.83
C TRP A 298 4.41 -0.67 -8.74
N CYS A 299 5.03 -1.26 -9.77
CA CYS A 299 5.84 -0.51 -10.71
C CYS A 299 5.02 0.46 -11.57
N ALA A 300 3.84 0.07 -12.08
CA ALA A 300 3.04 0.95 -12.95
C ALA A 300 2.64 2.27 -12.27
N TYR A 301 2.19 2.19 -11.02
CA TYR A 301 1.84 3.36 -10.21
C TYR A 301 3.05 4.28 -9.95
N HIS A 302 4.21 3.72 -9.62
CA HIS A 302 5.44 4.51 -9.40
C HIS A 302 5.94 5.15 -10.69
N LEU A 303 5.81 4.46 -11.84
CA LEU A 303 6.19 5.00 -13.13
C LEU A 303 5.31 6.18 -13.56
N GLU A 304 4.00 6.11 -13.31
CA GLU A 304 3.09 7.22 -13.60
C GLU A 304 3.36 8.44 -12.71
N ASN A 305 3.52 8.23 -11.41
CA ASN A 305 3.73 9.33 -10.45
C ASN A 305 5.14 9.96 -10.53
N ASN A 306 6.13 9.22 -11.05
CA ASN A 306 7.49 9.73 -11.26
C ASN A 306 7.79 10.03 -12.74
N ARG A 307 6.76 10.08 -13.61
CA ARG A 307 6.91 10.18 -15.07
C ARG A 307 7.86 11.28 -15.53
N ASN A 308 7.73 12.48 -14.99
CA ASN A 308 8.58 13.62 -15.39
C ASN A 308 10.04 13.45 -14.99
N LEU A 309 10.30 12.88 -13.81
CA LEU A 309 11.64 12.59 -13.32
C LEU A 309 12.29 11.47 -14.14
N LEU A 310 11.52 10.45 -14.51
CA LEU A 310 11.98 9.38 -15.37
C LEU A 310 12.30 9.89 -16.78
N ILE A 311 11.45 10.78 -17.34
CA ILE A 311 11.72 11.44 -18.63
C ILE A 311 13.04 12.20 -18.59
N SER A 312 13.27 13.04 -17.58
CA SER A 312 14.50 13.82 -17.46
C SER A 312 15.72 12.94 -17.20
N GLY A 313 15.57 11.86 -16.43
CA GLY A 313 16.61 10.87 -16.20
C GLY A 313 17.03 10.14 -17.47
N PHE A 314 16.06 9.68 -18.26
CA PHE A 314 16.34 9.07 -19.56
C PHE A 314 16.99 10.07 -20.54
N GLN A 315 16.57 11.34 -20.55
CA GLN A 315 17.20 12.40 -21.34
C GLN A 315 18.67 12.61 -20.97
N LYS A 316 18.97 12.70 -19.67
CA LYS A 316 20.32 12.86 -19.14
C LYS A 316 21.19 11.67 -19.52
N MET A 317 20.72 10.45 -19.26
CA MET A 317 21.43 9.21 -19.59
C MET A 317 21.67 9.10 -21.11
N SER A 318 20.66 9.39 -21.94
CA SER A 318 20.78 9.40 -23.41
C SER A 318 21.88 10.35 -23.88
N THR A 319 21.93 11.55 -23.29
CA THR A 319 22.95 12.56 -23.59
C THR A 319 24.35 12.10 -23.17
N GLU A 320 24.50 11.59 -21.95
CA GLU A 320 25.79 11.12 -21.41
C GLU A 320 26.34 9.91 -22.17
N MET A 321 25.47 8.98 -22.57
CA MET A 321 25.84 7.76 -23.27
C MET A 321 25.86 7.92 -24.80
N GLY A 322 25.44 9.07 -25.34
CA GLY A 322 25.32 9.31 -26.77
C GLY A 322 24.26 8.42 -27.46
N ILE A 323 23.25 7.97 -26.72
CA ILE A 323 22.22 7.04 -27.23
C ILE A 323 21.07 7.86 -27.80
N LYS A 324 20.95 7.93 -29.13
CA LYS A 324 19.80 8.55 -29.81
C LYS A 324 18.74 7.54 -30.26
N GLU A 325 19.15 6.29 -30.45
CA GLU A 325 18.36 5.22 -31.06
C GLU A 325 18.50 3.95 -30.21
N LEU A 326 17.40 3.30 -29.85
CA LEU A 326 17.42 2.14 -28.95
C LEU A 326 16.48 1.01 -29.38
N SER A 327 16.97 -0.22 -29.25
CA SER A 327 16.17 -1.44 -29.30
C SER A 327 16.09 -2.05 -27.90
N ILE A 328 14.89 -2.34 -27.42
CA ILE A 328 14.66 -2.85 -26.06
C ILE A 328 13.99 -4.21 -26.07
N TYR A 329 14.26 -5.05 -25.07
CA TYR A 329 13.46 -6.24 -24.83
C TYR A 329 12.92 -6.26 -23.39
N GLY A 330 11.69 -6.74 -23.21
CA GLY A 330 11.01 -6.81 -21.92
C GLY A 330 9.56 -7.24 -22.08
N ASN A 331 8.99 -7.95 -21.10
CA ASN A 331 7.65 -8.53 -21.22
C ASN A 331 6.59 -7.92 -20.28
N GLY A 332 5.35 -7.91 -20.74
CA GLY A 332 4.17 -7.66 -19.89
C GLY A 332 3.84 -6.20 -19.60
N THR A 333 3.13 -5.97 -18.49
CA THR A 333 2.52 -4.68 -18.12
C THR A 333 3.56 -3.57 -17.92
N LEU A 334 4.75 -3.90 -17.42
CA LEU A 334 5.77 -2.90 -17.15
C LEU A 334 6.33 -2.26 -18.43
N THR A 335 6.62 -3.09 -19.44
CA THR A 335 7.05 -2.61 -20.76
C THR A 335 6.05 -1.61 -21.34
N LYS A 336 4.75 -1.93 -21.24
CA LYS A 336 3.68 -1.04 -21.71
C LYS A 336 3.62 0.29 -20.95
N ALA A 337 3.91 0.29 -19.65
CA ALA A 337 3.94 1.50 -18.83
C ALA A 337 5.19 2.37 -19.08
N LEU A 338 6.33 1.75 -19.40
CA LEU A 338 7.60 2.46 -19.64
C LEU A 338 7.72 3.08 -21.03
N LEU A 339 7.14 2.46 -22.05
CA LEU A 339 7.25 2.92 -23.43
C LEU A 339 6.85 4.39 -23.62
N PRO A 340 5.70 4.87 -23.11
CA PRO A 340 5.34 6.29 -23.22
C PRO A 340 6.33 7.26 -22.57
N ILE A 341 6.97 6.83 -21.47
CA ILE A 341 7.97 7.61 -20.72
C ILE A 341 9.26 7.72 -21.55
N LEU A 342 9.74 6.60 -22.11
CA LEU A 342 10.90 6.56 -22.99
C LEU A 342 10.69 7.40 -24.25
N PHE A 343 9.54 7.30 -24.91
CA PHE A 343 9.24 8.16 -26.08
C PHE A 343 9.27 9.65 -25.72
N SER A 344 8.76 10.01 -24.55
CA SER A 344 8.75 11.39 -24.07
C SER A 344 10.14 11.90 -23.67
N SER A 345 11.13 11.01 -23.52
CA SER A 345 12.53 11.37 -23.26
C SER A 345 13.33 11.76 -24.52
N GLY A 346 12.74 11.65 -25.71
CA GLY A 346 13.42 12.00 -26.97
C GLY A 346 14.42 10.95 -27.47
N ILE A 347 14.38 9.74 -26.91
CA ILE A 347 15.08 8.56 -27.43
C ILE A 347 14.18 7.91 -28.49
N ASP A 348 14.72 7.68 -29.69
CA ASP A 348 14.00 6.96 -30.75
C ASP A 348 14.02 5.45 -30.45
N ILE A 349 12.87 4.89 -30.08
CA ILE A 349 12.71 3.44 -29.89
C ILE A 349 12.45 2.79 -31.25
N ILE A 350 13.42 2.02 -31.73
CA ILE A 350 13.39 1.39 -33.07
C ILE A 350 12.70 0.03 -33.01
N ALA A 351 12.82 -0.71 -31.91
CA ALA A 351 12.21 -2.04 -31.75
C ALA A 351 11.98 -2.41 -30.28
N VAL A 352 10.92 -3.20 -30.04
CA VAL A 352 10.58 -3.79 -28.73
C VAL A 352 10.41 -5.30 -28.89
N TYR A 353 11.14 -6.10 -28.12
CA TYR A 353 11.07 -7.57 -28.17
C TYR A 353 10.51 -8.15 -26.85
N ASP A 354 9.75 -9.24 -26.93
CA ASP A 354 9.22 -9.92 -25.73
C ASP A 354 10.26 -10.80 -25.02
N LYS A 355 11.34 -11.16 -25.73
CA LYS A 355 12.46 -11.96 -25.23
C LYS A 355 13.76 -11.39 -25.76
N ASN A 356 14.85 -11.70 -25.07
CA ASN A 356 16.18 -11.34 -25.53
C ASN A 356 16.44 -11.96 -26.93
N PRO A 357 16.73 -11.14 -27.96
CA PRO A 357 17.02 -11.62 -29.30
C PRO A 357 18.23 -12.55 -29.37
N ALA A 358 19.18 -12.43 -28.42
CA ALA A 358 20.36 -13.30 -28.36
C ALA A 358 20.02 -14.73 -27.89
N ASP A 359 18.92 -14.89 -27.14
CA ASP A 359 18.46 -16.18 -26.62
C ASP A 359 17.45 -16.87 -27.56
N ALA A 360 16.93 -16.13 -28.55
CA ALA A 360 16.01 -16.63 -29.55
C ALA A 360 16.77 -17.01 -30.82
N GLY A 361 17.01 -18.31 -31.03
CA GLY A 361 17.51 -18.81 -32.31
C GLY A 361 16.55 -18.45 -33.45
N GLN A 362 16.84 -17.35 -34.17
CA GLN A 362 16.24 -16.86 -35.43
C GLN A 362 14.70 -16.85 -35.60
N GLN A 363 13.90 -17.20 -34.59
CA GLN A 363 12.44 -17.17 -34.65
C GLN A 363 11.87 -16.18 -33.63
N ASN A 364 11.83 -14.89 -34.01
CA ASN A 364 11.22 -13.85 -33.20
C ASN A 364 9.69 -13.84 -33.41
N HIS A 365 8.94 -14.21 -32.38
CA HIS A 365 7.52 -13.86 -32.27
C HIS A 365 7.43 -12.44 -31.71
N VAL A 366 6.95 -11.50 -32.53
CA VAL A 366 6.56 -10.16 -32.08
C VAL A 366 5.08 -10.20 -31.71
N HIS A 367 4.73 -9.79 -30.49
CA HIS A 367 3.34 -9.58 -30.11
C HIS A 367 3.00 -8.10 -29.95
N GLY A 368 1.82 -7.77 -30.46
CA GLY A 368 1.35 -6.41 -30.70
C GLY A 368 1.06 -5.58 -29.46
N ILE A 369 1.42 -4.30 -29.57
CA ILE A 369 0.51 -3.20 -29.25
C ILE A 369 -0.25 -2.96 -30.56
N GLN A 370 -1.59 -2.96 -30.51
CA GLN A 370 -2.46 -2.99 -31.69
C GLN A 370 -2.22 -1.78 -32.62
N GLU A 371 -1.39 -1.98 -33.64
CA GLU A 371 -1.49 -1.46 -35.03
C GLU A 371 -0.20 -1.82 -35.83
N ALA A 372 0.21 -3.08 -35.83
CA ALA A 372 1.23 -3.57 -36.77
C ALA A 372 0.54 -4.33 -37.91
N VAL A 373 0.51 -3.76 -39.12
CA VAL A 373 0.12 -4.49 -40.33
C VAL A 373 1.37 -5.09 -40.96
N LEU A 374 1.35 -6.41 -41.16
CA LEU A 374 2.44 -7.20 -41.72
C LEU A 374 2.38 -7.14 -43.25
N VAL A 375 3.45 -6.68 -43.91
CA VAL A 375 3.65 -6.85 -45.36
C VAL A 375 5.10 -7.28 -45.60
N ASP A 376 5.28 -8.45 -46.23
CA ASP A 376 6.57 -9.04 -46.66
C ASP A 376 7.66 -9.16 -45.58
N GLY A 377 7.29 -9.62 -44.38
CA GLY A 377 8.26 -10.13 -43.39
C GLY A 377 9.14 -9.09 -42.71
N ILE A 378 8.78 -7.80 -42.77
CA ILE A 378 9.39 -6.72 -41.99
C ILE A 378 8.36 -6.20 -40.98
N ILE A 379 8.78 -6.05 -39.73
CA ILE A 379 7.96 -5.54 -38.64
C ILE A 379 8.27 -4.06 -38.46
N LEU A 380 7.27 -3.21 -38.68
CA LEU A 380 7.27 -1.77 -38.41
C LEU A 380 6.24 -1.47 -37.32
N ASN A 381 6.62 -0.66 -36.33
CA ASN A 381 5.76 0.04 -35.36
C ASN A 381 6.63 1.16 -34.74
N THR A 382 6.33 2.46 -34.66
CA THR A 382 5.11 3.26 -34.90
C THR A 382 5.57 4.70 -35.22
N ALA A 383 5.36 5.21 -36.44
CA ALA A 383 5.56 6.63 -36.79
C ALA A 383 4.35 7.19 -37.57
N VAL A 384 3.17 6.59 -37.43
CA VAL A 384 2.02 6.92 -38.27
C VAL A 384 1.13 8.03 -37.68
N ASN A 385 1.29 8.40 -36.40
CA ASN A 385 0.70 9.65 -35.89
C ASN A 385 1.51 10.91 -36.25
N TYR A 386 2.68 10.79 -36.91
CA TYR A 386 3.53 11.94 -37.27
C TYR A 386 4.07 11.93 -38.73
N GLY A 387 3.50 11.12 -39.63
CA GLY A 387 3.67 11.32 -41.09
C GLY A 387 5.07 11.16 -41.67
N MET A 388 5.79 10.06 -41.37
CA MET A 388 7.12 9.80 -41.96
C MET A 388 7.16 8.56 -42.88
N GLN A 389 7.79 8.71 -44.06
CA GLN A 389 8.05 7.65 -45.05
C GLN A 389 9.29 6.82 -44.68
N VAL A 390 9.21 5.50 -44.80
CA VAL A 390 10.27 4.54 -44.45
C VAL A 390 11.16 4.23 -45.67
N LYS A 391 12.48 4.46 -45.56
CA LYS A 391 13.49 4.13 -46.60
C LYS A 391 14.34 2.90 -46.22
N ASN A 392 14.92 2.25 -47.24
CA ASN A 392 15.80 1.06 -47.18
C ASN A 392 17.04 1.16 -46.25
N GLU A 393 17.33 2.31 -45.67
CA GLU A 393 18.48 2.54 -44.75
C GLU A 393 18.33 1.83 -43.38
N LEU A 394 17.13 1.39 -43.01
CA LEU A 394 16.88 0.79 -41.69
C LEU A 394 17.55 -0.57 -41.46
N LYS A 395 17.69 -1.42 -42.50
CA LYS A 395 18.29 -2.77 -42.36
C LYS A 395 19.76 -2.74 -41.93
N GLU A 396 20.55 -1.77 -42.38
CA GLU A 396 21.94 -1.62 -41.97
C GLU A 396 22.07 -1.01 -40.57
N LYS A 397 21.15 -0.12 -40.16
CA LYS A 397 21.09 0.42 -38.80
C LYS A 397 20.76 -0.66 -37.75
N PHE A 398 19.87 -1.60 -38.05
CA PHE A 398 19.47 -2.67 -37.11
C PHE A 398 20.63 -3.58 -36.66
N ALA A 399 21.68 -3.76 -37.47
CA ALA A 399 22.86 -4.52 -37.10
C ALA A 399 23.84 -3.74 -36.19
N MET A 400 23.65 -2.42 -36.05
CA MET A 400 24.52 -1.51 -35.29
C MET A 400 23.90 -0.97 -34.00
N CYS A 401 22.61 -1.23 -33.74
CA CYS A 401 21.93 -0.75 -32.53
C CYS A 401 22.30 -1.60 -31.30
N ARG A 402 22.57 -0.95 -30.16
CA ARG A 402 22.70 -1.64 -28.87
C ARG A 402 21.32 -2.15 -28.45
N VAL A 403 21.23 -3.46 -28.24
CA VAL A 403 20.05 -4.10 -27.63
C VAL A 403 20.26 -4.09 -26.12
N LEU A 404 19.34 -3.47 -25.38
CA LEU A 404 19.39 -3.41 -23.93
C LEU A 404 18.16 -4.07 -23.32
N ASP A 405 18.37 -4.75 -22.20
CA ASP A 405 17.29 -5.19 -21.34
C ASP A 405 16.59 -3.93 -20.79
N LEU A 406 15.27 -3.83 -20.97
CA LEU A 406 14.50 -2.68 -20.52
C LEU A 406 14.62 -2.48 -19.00
N TYR A 407 14.73 -3.58 -18.25
CA TYR A 407 14.89 -3.57 -16.81
C TYR A 407 16.29 -3.09 -16.40
N GLU A 408 17.32 -3.52 -17.13
CA GLU A 408 18.71 -3.08 -16.91
C GLU A 408 18.91 -1.60 -17.29
N LEU A 409 18.24 -1.15 -18.36
CA LEU A 409 18.24 0.25 -18.79
C LEU A 409 17.65 1.15 -17.70
N LEU A 410 16.48 0.77 -17.18
CA LEU A 410 15.81 1.52 -16.12
C LEU A 410 16.64 1.52 -14.83
N TYR A 411 17.25 0.38 -14.48
CA TYR A 411 18.18 0.28 -13.35
C TYR A 411 19.39 1.21 -13.50
N LYS A 412 20.04 1.20 -14.68
CA LYS A 412 21.17 2.10 -14.96
C LYS A 412 20.75 3.56 -14.86
N MET A 413 19.61 3.93 -15.44
CA MET A 413 19.08 5.29 -15.33
C MET A 413 18.86 5.70 -13.87
N LEU A 414 18.22 4.85 -13.05
CA LEU A 414 17.98 5.14 -11.62
C LEU A 414 19.31 5.36 -10.87
N LYS A 415 20.31 4.53 -11.13
CA LYS A 415 21.65 4.65 -10.52
C LYS A 415 22.44 5.90 -10.95
N THR A 416 22.07 6.53 -12.06
CA THR A 416 22.76 7.72 -12.60
C THR A 416 22.03 9.03 -12.25
N CYS A 417 20.75 8.91 -11.86
CA CYS A 417 19.90 10.03 -11.44
C CYS A 417 19.84 10.20 -9.93
N LEU A 418 20.11 9.13 -9.17
CA LEU A 418 20.39 9.10 -7.74
C LEU A 418 21.90 9.12 -7.51
#